data_AF-A0A3B9QEY0-F1
#
_entry.id   AF-A0A3B9QEY0-F1
#
_cell.length_a   1.000
_cell.length_b   1.000
_cell.length_c   1.000
_cell.angle_alpha   90.00
_cell.angle_beta   90.00
_cell.angle_gamma   90.00
#
_symmetry.space_group_name_H-M   'P 1'
#
loop_
_entity.id
_entity.type
_entity.pdbx_description
1 polymer ?
#
loop_
_entity_poly.entity_id
_entity_poly.type
_entity_poly.pdbx_seq_one_letter_code
_entity_poly.pdbx_strand_id
1 'polypeptide(L)'
;MENRIRFVLRLFLLVCVYGLIGTLVMRLIWFGDSFVFLTVEESSLNAITGWPLSMPQGPRVFIDARERTLVIPEKRNLLGVCLGVYYSATSQGVGFDERLIFSITGKAGLDLTAPASLVVPGIGGGEVELVNNLARVVAGDLKVLATKRDGTVEIEYGSRRITLSPGESWAELLVLEPGGPRAVSADNWQEELDRCVSLGYPATRLAIANRGLWPKSGVKAGIGYE
;
A
#
# COMPACT_ATOMS: atom_id res chain seq x y z
N MET A 1 44.61 -25.86 -14.16
CA MET A 1 44.00 -24.78 -13.34
C MET A 1 42.50 -24.66 -13.58
N GLU A 2 42.04 -24.76 -14.84
CA GLU A 2 40.63 -24.65 -15.25
C GLU A 2 39.67 -25.66 -14.57
N ASN A 3 40.08 -26.92 -14.39
CA ASN A 3 39.24 -27.94 -13.74
C ASN A 3 38.95 -27.67 -12.25
N ARG A 4 39.87 -27.00 -11.53
CA ARG A 4 39.65 -26.63 -10.12
C ARG A 4 38.66 -25.48 -10.01
N ILE A 5 38.76 -24.48 -10.89
CA ILE A 5 37.83 -23.34 -10.93
C ILE A 5 36.41 -23.84 -11.27
N ARG A 6 36.28 -24.73 -12.26
CA ARG A 6 34.99 -25.31 -12.66
C ARG A 6 34.34 -26.14 -11.54
N PHE A 7 35.14 -26.87 -10.76
CA PHE A 7 34.66 -27.64 -9.61
C PHE A 7 34.19 -26.73 -8.46
N VAL A 8 35.00 -25.72 -8.11
CA VAL A 8 34.64 -24.72 -7.08
C VAL A 8 33.37 -23.97 -7.47
N LEU A 9 33.22 -23.57 -8.73
CA LEU A 9 32.03 -22.87 -9.21
C LEU A 9 30.76 -23.75 -9.11
N ARG A 10 30.86 -25.03 -9.44
CA ARG A 10 29.75 -25.99 -9.32
C ARG A 10 29.35 -26.24 -7.87
N LEU A 11 30.32 -26.40 -6.98
CA LEU A 11 30.07 -26.57 -5.56
C LEU A 11 29.41 -25.30 -4.97
N PHE A 12 29.93 -24.12 -5.34
CA PHE A 12 29.35 -22.84 -4.93
C PHE A 12 27.90 -22.69 -5.42
N LEU A 13 27.63 -23.00 -6.69
CA LEU A 13 26.26 -22.99 -7.24
C LEU A 13 25.32 -23.92 -6.47
N LEU A 14 25.75 -25.14 -6.14
CA LEU A 14 24.95 -26.07 -5.34
C LEU A 14 24.64 -25.50 -3.96
N VAL A 15 25.64 -24.96 -3.26
CA VAL A 15 25.45 -24.32 -1.94
C VAL A 15 24.48 -23.14 -2.04
N CYS A 16 24.60 -22.30 -3.07
CA CYS A 16 23.66 -21.21 -3.30
C CYS A 16 22.24 -21.72 -3.53
N VAL A 17 22.05 -22.76 -4.34
CA VAL A 17 20.74 -23.35 -4.62
C VAL A 17 20.13 -23.94 -3.35
N TYR A 18 20.87 -24.74 -2.58
CA TYR A 18 20.39 -25.30 -1.32
C TYR A 18 20.09 -24.22 -0.28
N GLY A 19 20.90 -23.16 -0.22
CA GLY A 19 20.63 -21.99 0.63
C GLY A 19 19.33 -21.30 0.25
N LEU A 20 19.10 -21.06 -1.04
CA LEU A 20 17.87 -20.45 -1.57
C LEU A 20 16.65 -21.31 -1.26
N ILE A 21 16.72 -22.62 -1.53
CA ILE A 21 15.65 -23.57 -1.19
C ILE A 21 15.38 -23.55 0.31
N GLY A 22 16.42 -23.58 1.15
CA GLY A 22 16.28 -23.50 2.60
C GLY A 22 15.55 -22.24 3.05
N THR A 23 15.88 -21.08 2.49
CA THR A 23 15.17 -19.82 2.81
C THR A 23 13.70 -19.83 2.36
N LEU A 24 13.41 -20.43 1.20
CA LEU A 24 12.04 -20.56 0.68
C LEU A 24 11.21 -21.48 1.58
N VAL A 25 11.75 -22.65 1.95
CA VAL A 25 11.11 -23.62 2.83
C VAL A 25 10.84 -23.03 4.21
N MET A 26 11.82 -22.34 4.81
CA MET A 26 11.62 -21.68 6.10
C MET A 26 10.51 -20.64 6.06
N ARG A 27 10.38 -19.88 4.97
CA ARG A 27 9.27 -18.92 4.80
C ARG A 27 7.92 -19.59 4.62
N LEU A 28 7.85 -20.67 3.85
CA LEU A 28 6.64 -21.50 3.72
C LEU A 28 6.19 -22.03 5.08
N ILE A 29 7.13 -22.41 5.96
CA ILE A 29 6.83 -22.85 7.32
C ILE A 29 6.36 -21.68 8.19
N TRP A 30 7.05 -20.54 8.16
CA TRP A 30 6.73 -19.40 9.02
C TRP A 30 5.41 -18.70 8.66
N PHE A 31 5.10 -18.63 7.37
CA PHE A 31 3.90 -17.97 6.84
C PHE A 31 2.99 -18.99 6.17
N GLY A 32 2.94 -20.23 6.66
CA GLY A 32 2.12 -21.29 6.05
C GLY A 32 0.66 -20.89 5.98
N ASP A 33 0.09 -20.56 7.14
CA ASP A 33 -1.34 -20.27 7.31
C ASP A 33 -1.66 -18.78 7.46
N SER A 34 -0.63 -17.92 7.53
CA SER A 34 -0.81 -16.49 7.75
C SER A 34 0.14 -15.64 6.91
N PHE A 35 -0.15 -14.35 6.79
CA PHE A 35 0.68 -13.34 6.15
C PHE A 35 0.58 -12.03 6.93
N VAL A 36 1.57 -11.16 6.84
CA VAL A 36 1.47 -9.80 7.41
C VAL A 36 0.59 -8.95 6.51
N PHE A 37 -0.38 -8.25 7.08
CA PHE A 37 -1.24 -7.35 6.31
C PHE A 37 -0.96 -5.88 6.64
N LEU A 38 -0.68 -5.09 5.60
CA LEU A 38 -0.49 -3.64 5.69
C LEU A 38 -1.63 -2.93 4.96
N THR A 39 -2.13 -1.86 5.56
CA THR A 39 -3.02 -0.90 4.89
C THR A 39 -2.29 0.43 4.71
N VAL A 40 -2.34 0.97 3.50
CA VAL A 40 -1.77 2.26 3.10
C VAL A 40 -2.92 3.13 2.60
N GLU A 41 -3.26 4.17 3.34
CA GLU A 41 -4.39 5.05 3.07
C GLU A 41 -3.87 6.43 2.65
N GLU A 42 -4.13 6.83 1.41
CA GLU A 42 -3.95 8.20 0.91
C GLU A 42 -5.29 8.95 1.05
N SER A 43 -5.28 10.06 1.77
CA SER A 43 -6.45 10.93 1.94
C SER A 43 -6.08 12.35 1.53
N SER A 44 -6.50 12.74 0.33
CA SER A 44 -6.21 14.04 -0.27
C SER A 44 -7.40 15.00 -0.14
N LEU A 45 -7.17 16.27 0.15
CA LEU A 45 -8.24 17.26 0.35
C LEU A 45 -8.83 17.75 -0.98
N ASN A 46 -7.99 17.89 -2.01
CA ASN A 46 -8.34 18.56 -3.26
C ASN A 46 -8.01 17.72 -4.51
N ALA A 47 -7.79 16.42 -4.35
CA ALA A 47 -7.45 15.54 -5.49
C ALA A 47 -8.66 15.28 -6.41
N ILE A 48 -9.89 15.45 -5.93
CA ILE A 48 -11.10 15.35 -6.75
C ILE A 48 -11.62 16.76 -7.05
N THR A 49 -11.78 17.06 -8.35
CA THR A 49 -12.19 18.40 -8.84
C THR A 49 -13.71 18.59 -8.93
N GLY A 50 -14.48 17.51 -8.79
CA GLY A 50 -15.95 17.55 -8.85
C GLY A 50 -16.57 16.26 -8.34
N TRP A 51 -17.84 16.31 -7.98
CA TRP A 51 -18.56 15.13 -7.48
C TRP A 51 -19.00 14.23 -8.63
N PRO A 52 -18.71 12.92 -8.60
CA PRO A 52 -19.18 12.00 -9.63
C PRO A 52 -20.69 11.84 -9.55
N LEU A 53 -21.38 11.95 -10.69
CA LEU A 53 -22.83 11.71 -10.79
C LEU A 53 -23.20 10.23 -10.64
N SER A 54 -22.24 9.36 -10.92
CA SER A 54 -22.31 7.92 -10.75
C SER A 54 -20.92 7.43 -10.37
N MET A 55 -20.83 6.60 -9.34
CA MET A 55 -19.57 5.98 -8.96
C MET A 55 -19.23 4.87 -9.96
N PRO A 56 -18.05 4.87 -10.59
CA PRO A 56 -17.60 3.70 -11.33
C PRO A 56 -17.47 2.51 -10.36
N GLN A 57 -17.73 1.30 -10.86
CA GLN A 57 -17.51 0.07 -10.08
C GLN A 57 -16.01 -0.15 -9.92
N GLY A 58 -15.40 0.46 -8.91
CA GLY A 58 -14.04 0.15 -8.47
C GLY A 58 -13.98 -1.23 -7.81
N PRO A 59 -12.78 -1.83 -7.69
CA PRO A 59 -12.65 -3.07 -6.95
C PRO A 59 -13.12 -2.85 -5.50
N ARG A 60 -13.92 -3.78 -5.00
CA ARG A 60 -14.53 -3.71 -3.67
C ARG A 60 -13.79 -4.69 -2.76
N VAL A 61 -12.56 -4.34 -2.39
CA VAL A 61 -11.87 -5.06 -1.33
C VAL A 61 -12.52 -4.68 0.00
N PHE A 62 -13.12 -5.66 0.67
CA PHE A 62 -13.70 -5.44 1.99
C PHE A 62 -12.75 -5.95 3.06
N ILE A 63 -12.48 -5.10 4.05
CA ILE A 63 -11.54 -5.36 5.14
C ILE A 63 -12.31 -5.32 6.46
N ASP A 64 -12.46 -6.49 7.09
CA ASP A 64 -12.88 -6.57 8.48
C ASP A 64 -11.65 -6.78 9.36
N ALA A 65 -11.17 -5.70 9.99
CA ALA A 65 -10.00 -5.75 10.84
C ALA A 65 -10.23 -6.53 12.15
N ARG A 66 -11.49 -6.61 12.62
CA ARG A 66 -11.86 -7.33 13.84
C ARG A 66 -11.83 -8.83 13.60
N GLU A 67 -12.47 -9.28 12.53
CA GLU A 67 -12.53 -10.69 12.13
C GLU A 67 -11.32 -11.12 11.30
N ARG A 68 -10.38 -10.20 11.02
CA ARG A 68 -9.20 -10.40 10.14
C ARG A 68 -9.58 -11.06 8.82
N THR A 69 -10.68 -10.56 8.24
CA THR A 69 -11.26 -11.08 7.01
C THR A 69 -11.03 -10.08 5.88
N LEU A 70 -10.55 -10.58 4.75
CA LEU A 70 -10.28 -9.82 3.54
C LEU A 70 -11.11 -10.43 2.40
N VAL A 71 -12.14 -9.73 1.95
CA VAL A 71 -12.95 -10.17 0.80
C VAL A 71 -12.40 -9.48 -0.45
N ILE A 72 -12.04 -10.28 -1.45
CA ILE A 72 -11.47 -9.82 -2.71
C ILE A 72 -12.35 -10.26 -3.88
N PRO A 73 -12.39 -9.52 -5.00
CA PRO A 73 -13.24 -9.85 -6.13
C PRO A 73 -12.99 -11.25 -6.69
N GLU A 74 -11.71 -11.63 -6.77
CA GLU A 74 -11.27 -12.89 -7.36
C GLU A 74 -10.41 -13.70 -6.39
N LYS A 75 -10.62 -15.01 -6.36
CA LYS A 75 -9.83 -15.92 -5.52
C LYS A 75 -8.36 -15.88 -5.96
N ARG A 76 -7.46 -15.67 -5.00
CA ARG A 76 -6.01 -15.74 -5.23
C ARG A 76 -5.37 -16.94 -4.53
N ASN A 77 -4.31 -17.46 -5.12
CA ASN A 77 -3.46 -18.44 -4.47
C ASN A 77 -2.51 -17.72 -3.50
N LEU A 78 -2.60 -18.08 -2.21
CA LEU A 78 -1.80 -17.48 -1.15
C LEU A 78 -0.67 -18.39 -0.66
N LEU A 79 -0.36 -19.46 -1.38
CA LEU A 79 0.74 -20.35 -1.03
C LEU A 79 2.06 -19.57 -1.02
N GLY A 80 2.78 -19.62 0.11
CA GLY A 80 4.05 -18.90 0.30
C GLY A 80 3.94 -17.37 0.44
N VAL A 81 2.75 -16.78 0.30
CA VAL A 81 2.54 -15.35 0.55
C VAL A 81 2.83 -15.05 2.01
N CYS A 82 3.66 -14.05 2.25
CA CYS A 82 4.05 -13.58 3.59
C CYS A 82 3.68 -12.12 3.85
N LEU A 83 3.34 -11.36 2.82
CA LEU A 83 2.94 -9.96 2.90
C LEU A 83 1.73 -9.70 2.00
N GLY A 84 0.73 -9.00 2.52
CA GLY A 84 -0.37 -8.38 1.78
C GLY A 84 -0.33 -6.88 2.02
N VAL A 85 -0.36 -6.08 0.96
CA VAL A 85 -0.41 -4.61 1.04
C VAL A 85 -1.66 -4.15 0.32
N TYR A 86 -2.56 -3.52 1.06
CA TYR A 86 -3.73 -2.86 0.53
C TYR A 86 -3.48 -1.35 0.51
N TYR A 87 -3.64 -0.75 -0.65
CA TYR A 87 -3.56 0.68 -0.87
C TYR A 87 -4.93 1.21 -1.30
N SER A 88 -5.36 2.31 -0.70
CA SER A 88 -6.54 3.07 -1.13
C SER A 88 -6.24 4.56 -1.16
N ALA A 89 -6.75 5.24 -2.17
CA ALA A 89 -6.66 6.68 -2.33
C ALA A 89 -8.05 7.30 -2.38
N THR A 90 -8.24 8.31 -1.54
CA THR A 90 -9.54 8.95 -1.35
C THR A 90 -9.40 10.46 -1.32
N SER A 91 -10.44 11.16 -1.76
CA SER A 91 -10.57 12.60 -1.61
C SER A 91 -12.01 12.96 -1.30
N GLN A 92 -12.24 13.63 -0.17
CA GLN A 92 -13.58 14.02 0.30
C GLN A 92 -14.58 12.85 0.36
N GLY A 93 -14.09 11.65 0.72
CA GLY A 93 -14.89 10.43 0.78
C GLY A 93 -15.08 9.70 -0.57
N VAL A 94 -14.59 10.26 -1.68
CA VAL A 94 -14.61 9.61 -2.99
C VAL A 94 -13.31 8.82 -3.17
N GLY A 95 -13.40 7.50 -3.31
CA GLY A 95 -12.27 6.64 -3.68
C GLY A 95 -11.96 6.78 -5.17
N PHE A 96 -10.67 6.91 -5.51
CA PHE A 96 -10.23 7.11 -6.90
C PHE A 96 -9.07 6.22 -7.35
N ASP A 97 -8.38 5.53 -6.44
CA ASP A 97 -7.42 4.48 -6.75
C ASP A 97 -7.43 3.44 -5.63
N GLU A 98 -7.23 2.18 -5.99
CA GLU A 98 -7.17 1.06 -5.07
C GLU A 98 -6.25 -0.02 -5.63
N ARG A 99 -5.36 -0.57 -4.80
CA ARG A 99 -4.45 -1.65 -5.19
C ARG A 99 -4.26 -2.66 -4.08
N LEU A 100 -4.32 -3.95 -4.41
CA LEU A 100 -4.01 -5.04 -3.50
C LEU A 100 -2.84 -5.88 -4.04
N ILE A 101 -1.77 -5.95 -3.26
CA ILE A 101 -0.54 -6.67 -3.61
C ILE A 101 -0.33 -7.81 -2.61
N PHE A 102 -0.15 -9.02 -3.10
CA PHE A 102 0.35 -10.14 -2.30
C PHE A 102 1.79 -10.48 -2.71
N SER A 103 2.66 -10.66 -1.73
CA SER A 103 4.08 -10.89 -1.94
C SER A 103 4.59 -12.13 -1.20
N ILE A 104 5.29 -12.98 -1.94
CA ILE A 104 6.01 -14.16 -1.43
C ILE A 104 7.39 -13.74 -0.89
N THR A 105 7.95 -12.62 -1.38
CA THR A 105 9.27 -12.15 -0.98
C THR A 105 9.25 -11.32 0.31
N GLY A 106 8.07 -10.94 0.80
CA GLY A 106 7.92 -10.04 1.96
C GLY A 106 8.35 -8.63 1.63
N LYS A 107 8.36 -8.29 0.34
CA LYS A 107 8.70 -6.98 -0.20
C LYS A 107 7.63 -6.54 -1.17
N ALA A 108 7.36 -5.24 -1.20
CA ALA A 108 6.39 -4.63 -2.11
C ALA A 108 6.81 -3.19 -2.41
N GLY A 109 6.44 -2.67 -3.57
CA GLY A 109 6.57 -1.27 -3.94
C GLY A 109 5.21 -0.71 -4.32
N LEU A 110 4.92 0.50 -3.85
CA LEU A 110 3.79 1.31 -4.26
C LEU A 110 4.36 2.58 -4.87
N ASP A 111 4.17 2.74 -6.18
CA ASP A 111 4.41 4.00 -6.87
C ASP A 111 3.24 4.94 -6.55
N LEU A 112 3.46 5.78 -5.53
CA LEU A 112 2.48 6.74 -5.03
C LEU A 112 2.50 8.01 -5.88
N THR A 113 3.62 8.27 -6.58
CA THR A 113 3.81 9.44 -7.43
C THR A 113 3.19 9.28 -8.82
N ALA A 114 2.92 8.04 -9.24
CA ALA A 114 2.19 7.73 -10.46
C ALA A 114 0.84 8.49 -10.50
N PRO A 115 0.51 9.08 -11.66
CA PRO A 115 -0.81 9.67 -11.87
C PRO A 115 -1.92 8.63 -11.63
N ALA A 116 -2.92 9.03 -10.85
CA ALA A 116 -4.19 8.31 -10.73
C ALA A 116 -5.21 8.91 -11.69
N SER A 117 -6.23 8.13 -12.06
CA SER A 117 -7.27 8.54 -13.01
C SER A 117 -8.61 8.03 -12.53
N LEU A 118 -9.61 8.91 -12.54
CA LEU A 118 -11.01 8.60 -12.29
C LEU A 118 -11.84 9.29 -13.37
N VAL A 119 -12.11 8.55 -14.44
CA VAL A 119 -12.94 9.03 -15.54
C VAL A 119 -14.40 8.67 -15.25
N VAL A 120 -15.28 9.67 -15.26
CA VAL A 120 -16.72 9.48 -15.06
C VAL A 120 -17.54 10.21 -16.13
N PRO A 121 -18.81 9.83 -16.33
CA PRO A 121 -19.73 10.58 -17.17
C PRO A 121 -20.00 11.98 -16.60
N GLY A 122 -19.78 13.02 -17.41
CA GLY A 122 -20.15 14.39 -17.10
C GLY A 122 -21.61 14.70 -17.44
N ILE A 123 -22.08 15.88 -17.00
CA ILE A 123 -23.46 16.35 -17.24
C ILE A 123 -23.81 16.40 -18.74
N GLY A 124 -22.83 16.70 -19.60
CA GLY A 124 -23.00 16.74 -21.06
C GLY A 124 -22.88 15.38 -21.77
N GLY A 125 -22.79 14.27 -21.02
CA GLY A 125 -22.63 12.91 -21.57
C GLY A 125 -21.22 12.55 -22.03
N GLY A 126 -20.27 13.49 -21.99
CA GLY A 126 -18.85 13.21 -22.26
C GLY A 126 -18.12 12.65 -21.03
N GLU A 127 -16.98 12.01 -21.26
CA GLU A 127 -16.08 11.55 -20.19
C GLU A 127 -15.31 12.73 -19.58
N VAL A 128 -15.21 12.76 -18.25
CA VAL A 128 -14.51 13.79 -17.49
C VAL A 128 -13.52 13.13 -16.53
N GLU A 129 -12.26 13.54 -16.60
CA GLU A 129 -11.24 13.19 -15.61
C GLU A 129 -11.46 14.04 -14.34
N LEU A 130 -11.68 13.37 -13.21
CA LEU A 130 -11.91 14.06 -11.94
C LEU A 130 -10.63 14.27 -11.12
N VAL A 131 -9.58 13.49 -11.35
CA VAL A 131 -8.37 13.52 -10.52
C VAL A 131 -7.45 14.67 -10.91
N ASN A 132 -7.27 15.61 -9.98
CA ASN A 132 -6.17 16.57 -10.02
C ASN A 132 -4.93 15.97 -9.34
N ASN A 133 -4.05 15.38 -10.15
CA ASN A 133 -2.80 14.79 -9.65
C ASN A 133 -1.84 15.82 -9.04
N LEU A 134 -1.94 17.11 -9.36
CA LEU A 134 -1.11 18.15 -8.73
C LEU A 134 -1.52 18.42 -7.27
N ALA A 135 -2.73 18.02 -6.89
CA ALA A 135 -3.24 18.16 -5.53
C ALA A 135 -2.95 16.92 -4.66
N ARG A 136 -2.30 15.89 -5.21
CA ARG A 136 -1.83 14.71 -4.46
C ARG A 136 -0.39 14.96 -4.01
N VAL A 137 -0.22 15.23 -2.72
CA VAL A 137 1.07 15.65 -2.14
C VAL A 137 1.68 14.50 -1.36
N VAL A 138 2.65 13.80 -1.95
CA VAL A 138 3.37 12.70 -1.29
C VAL A 138 4.88 12.94 -1.32
N ALA A 139 5.60 12.45 -0.32
CA ALA A 139 7.06 12.61 -0.22
C ALA A 139 7.85 11.73 -1.22
N GLY A 140 7.18 10.74 -1.83
CA GLY A 140 7.76 9.80 -2.79
C GLY A 140 7.05 8.46 -2.77
N ASP A 141 7.70 7.45 -3.32
CA ASP A 141 7.20 6.08 -3.34
C ASP A 141 7.32 5.41 -1.97
N LEU A 142 6.52 4.35 -1.78
CA LEU A 142 6.57 3.50 -0.60
C LEU A 142 7.12 2.12 -0.98
N LYS A 143 8.09 1.64 -0.20
CA LYS A 143 8.68 0.31 -0.37
C LYS A 143 8.71 -0.44 0.95
N VAL A 144 8.11 -1.62 0.97
CA VAL A 144 8.33 -2.59 2.06
C VAL A 144 9.64 -3.31 1.76
N LEU A 145 10.67 -3.04 2.56
CA LEU A 145 12.01 -3.57 2.40
C LEU A 145 12.14 -4.99 2.95
N ALA A 146 11.45 -5.27 4.06
CA ALA A 146 11.45 -6.57 4.71
C ALA A 146 10.19 -6.80 5.55
N THR A 147 9.82 -8.07 5.67
CA THR A 147 8.80 -8.58 6.61
C THR A 147 9.45 -9.62 7.50
N LYS A 148 9.42 -9.39 8.81
CA LYS A 148 9.98 -10.28 9.83
C LYS A 148 8.96 -11.31 10.28
N ARG A 149 9.45 -12.39 10.90
CA ARG A 149 8.63 -13.51 11.37
C ARG A 149 7.61 -13.11 12.46
N ASP A 150 7.98 -12.17 13.31
CA ASP A 150 7.11 -11.60 14.35
C ASP A 150 6.00 -10.71 13.78
N GLY A 151 5.99 -10.46 12.47
CA GLY A 151 5.06 -9.58 11.79
C GLY A 151 5.54 -8.13 11.68
N THR A 152 6.72 -7.80 12.20
CA THR A 152 7.30 -6.46 12.07
C THR A 152 7.68 -6.20 10.61
N VAL A 153 7.43 -4.99 10.12
CA VAL A 153 7.77 -4.56 8.75
C VAL A 153 8.75 -3.39 8.77
N GLU A 154 9.67 -3.39 7.80
CA GLU A 154 10.59 -2.28 7.54
C GLU A 154 10.19 -1.62 6.23
N ILE A 155 9.94 -0.32 6.27
CA ILE A 155 9.36 0.47 5.18
C ILE A 155 10.28 1.65 4.88
N GLU A 156 10.47 1.93 3.59
CA GLU A 156 11.05 3.16 3.08
C GLU A 156 9.93 3.99 2.46
N TYR A 157 9.80 5.26 2.86
CA TYR A 157 8.87 6.21 2.28
C TYR A 157 9.57 7.56 2.09
N GLY A 158 9.72 7.99 0.84
CA GLY A 158 10.59 9.12 0.49
C GLY A 158 12.01 8.88 1.03
N SER A 159 12.51 9.79 1.88
CA SER A 159 13.81 9.67 2.55
C SER A 159 13.76 8.98 3.92
N ARG A 160 12.58 8.57 4.39
CA ARG A 160 12.39 8.03 5.74
C ARG A 160 12.42 6.52 5.76
N ARG A 161 12.93 5.98 6.87
CA ARG A 161 12.83 4.56 7.23
C ARG A 161 11.93 4.40 8.44
N ILE A 162 10.91 3.57 8.30
CA ILE A 162 9.87 3.34 9.29
C ILE A 162 9.87 1.85 9.62
N THR A 163 9.85 1.52 10.92
CA THR A 163 9.67 0.16 11.40
C THR A 163 8.35 0.11 12.13
N LEU A 164 7.46 -0.82 11.75
CA LEU A 164 6.16 -1.00 12.39
C LEU A 164 6.01 -2.44 12.88
N SER A 165 5.89 -2.61 14.20
CA SER A 165 5.43 -3.85 14.80
C SER A 165 3.93 -4.07 14.58
N PRO A 166 3.42 -5.31 14.75
CA PRO A 166 1.98 -5.58 14.63
C PRO A 166 1.14 -4.67 15.52
N GLY A 167 0.14 -4.02 14.94
CA GLY A 167 -0.75 -3.07 15.61
C GLY A 167 -0.27 -1.61 15.57
N GLU A 168 0.98 -1.37 15.18
CA GLU A 168 1.50 -0.01 15.05
C GLU A 168 1.09 0.63 13.72
N SER A 169 0.99 1.95 13.76
CA SER A 169 0.73 2.78 12.60
C SER A 169 1.65 3.98 12.57
N TRP A 170 1.83 4.52 11.37
CA TRP A 170 2.54 5.74 11.11
C TRP A 170 1.73 6.56 10.11
N ALA A 171 1.75 7.89 10.26
CA ALA A 171 1.10 8.76 9.31
C ALA A 171 1.83 10.10 9.17
N GLU A 172 1.66 10.74 8.02
CA GLU A 172 2.16 12.07 7.71
C GLU A 172 1.05 12.88 7.04
N LEU A 173 1.06 14.18 7.30
CA LEU A 173 0.31 15.18 6.55
C LEU A 173 1.29 16.07 5.80
N LEU A 174 1.14 16.14 4.49
CA LEU A 174 1.84 17.10 3.64
C LEU A 174 0.85 18.13 3.10
N VAL A 175 1.28 19.39 3.02
CA VAL A 175 0.53 20.50 2.44
C VAL A 175 1.34 21.09 1.30
N LEU A 176 0.69 21.43 0.19
CA LEU A 176 1.29 22.15 -0.91
C LEU A 176 1.01 23.65 -0.79
N GLU A 177 2.01 24.38 -0.33
CA GLU A 177 2.00 25.85 -0.26
C GLU A 177 2.68 26.46 -1.50
N PRO A 178 2.59 27.78 -1.73
CA PRO A 178 3.31 28.43 -2.83
C PRO A 178 4.83 28.21 -2.82
N GLY A 179 5.42 27.96 -1.64
CA GLY A 179 6.84 27.62 -1.47
C GLY A 179 7.18 26.15 -1.73
N GLY A 180 6.19 25.29 -2.00
CA GLY A 180 6.33 23.86 -2.22
C GLY A 180 5.73 22.99 -1.11
N PRO A 181 5.91 21.66 -1.18
CA PRO A 181 5.41 20.72 -0.19
C PRO A 181 6.07 20.95 1.19
N ARG A 182 5.25 20.97 2.24
CA ARG A 182 5.68 21.08 3.64
C ARG A 182 5.04 19.99 4.48
N ALA A 183 5.83 19.34 5.32
CA ALA A 183 5.34 18.39 6.32
C ALA A 183 4.79 19.13 7.55
N VAL A 184 3.67 18.62 8.09
CA VAL A 184 2.96 19.20 9.23
C VAL A 184 3.16 18.33 10.46
N SER A 185 3.48 18.95 11.59
CA SER A 185 3.53 18.24 12.88
C SER A 185 2.18 17.67 13.25
N ALA A 186 2.15 16.45 13.80
CA ALA A 186 0.93 15.73 14.18
C ALA A 186 0.02 16.54 15.10
N ASP A 187 0.61 17.30 16.04
CA ASP A 187 -0.12 18.12 17.01
C ASP A 187 -0.90 19.28 16.35
N ASN A 188 -0.54 19.66 15.13
CA ASN A 188 -1.11 20.80 14.41
C ASN A 188 -1.96 20.38 13.20
N TRP A 189 -2.22 19.09 13.00
CA TRP A 189 -2.91 18.62 11.79
C TRP A 189 -4.30 19.23 11.62
N GLN A 190 -5.07 19.35 12.70
CA GLN A 190 -6.42 19.89 12.63
C GLN A 190 -6.41 21.36 12.19
N GLU A 191 -5.66 22.21 12.90
CA GLU A 191 -5.54 23.63 12.58
C GLU A 191 -5.03 23.85 11.15
N GLU A 192 -4.05 23.07 10.73
CA GLU A 192 -3.47 23.18 9.39
C GLU A 192 -4.45 22.74 8.30
N LEU A 193 -5.23 21.67 8.52
CA LEU A 193 -6.27 21.26 7.58
C LEU A 193 -7.36 22.32 7.44
N ASP A 194 -7.81 22.92 8.55
CA ASP A 194 -8.79 24.01 8.53
C ASP A 194 -8.28 25.22 7.74
N ARG A 195 -7.00 25.55 7.91
CA ARG A 195 -6.31 26.58 7.12
C ARG A 195 -6.24 26.21 5.64
N CYS A 196 -5.89 24.97 5.31
CA CYS A 196 -5.81 24.49 3.93
C CYS A 196 -7.16 24.55 3.23
N VAL A 197 -8.24 24.16 3.91
CA VAL A 197 -9.62 24.31 3.41
C VAL A 197 -9.93 25.77 3.13
N SER A 198 -9.60 26.67 4.06
CA SER A 198 -9.90 28.10 3.94
C SER A 198 -9.14 28.78 2.81
N LEU A 199 -7.89 28.37 2.56
CA LEU A 199 -7.01 28.95 1.53
C LEU A 199 -7.06 28.19 0.20
N GLY A 200 -7.73 27.03 0.14
CA GLY A 200 -7.73 26.15 -1.02
C GLY A 200 -6.38 25.49 -1.30
N TYR A 201 -5.56 25.28 -0.27
CA TYR A 201 -4.25 24.62 -0.41
C TYR A 201 -4.43 23.10 -0.43
N PRO A 202 -3.84 22.39 -1.40
CA PRO A 202 -3.84 20.93 -1.39
C PRO A 202 -3.14 20.38 -0.16
N ALA A 203 -3.75 19.37 0.45
CA ALA A 203 -3.17 18.62 1.54
C ALA A 203 -3.44 17.13 1.35
N THR A 204 -2.48 16.28 1.71
CA THR A 204 -2.60 14.83 1.62
C THR A 204 -2.07 14.20 2.90
N ARG A 205 -2.92 13.40 3.54
CA ARG A 205 -2.53 12.50 4.62
C ARG A 205 -2.17 11.14 4.02
N LEU A 206 -0.99 10.62 4.34
CA LEU A 206 -0.64 9.23 4.09
C LEU A 206 -0.59 8.50 5.42
N ALA A 207 -1.33 7.41 5.57
CA ALA A 207 -1.29 6.56 6.76
C ALA A 207 -0.96 5.13 6.41
N ILE A 208 -0.07 4.53 7.18
CA ILE A 208 0.41 3.16 7.03
C ILE A 208 0.12 2.45 8.35
N ALA A 209 -0.60 1.33 8.31
CA ALA A 209 -0.88 0.53 9.50
C ALA A 209 -0.49 -0.93 9.29
N ASN A 210 0.30 -1.46 10.22
CA ASN A 210 0.59 -2.88 10.32
C ASN A 210 -0.55 -3.58 11.07
N ARG A 211 -1.42 -4.25 10.31
CA ARG A 211 -2.57 -4.99 10.86
C ARG A 211 -2.17 -6.34 11.45
N GLY A 212 -0.87 -6.66 11.45
CA GLY A 212 -0.31 -7.89 12.01
C GLY A 212 -0.50 -9.11 11.13
N LEU A 213 -0.43 -10.29 11.74
CA LEU A 213 -0.60 -11.57 11.05
C LEU A 213 -2.09 -11.89 10.80
N TRP A 214 -2.43 -11.99 9.53
CA TRP A 214 -3.76 -12.31 9.03
C TRP A 214 -3.81 -13.76 8.55
N PRO A 215 -4.85 -14.52 8.91
CA PRO A 215 -5.00 -15.90 8.44
C PRO A 215 -5.34 -15.90 6.95
N LYS A 216 -4.70 -16.79 6.18
CA LYS A 216 -5.00 -16.98 4.75
C LYS A 216 -6.41 -17.52 4.52
N SER A 217 -6.94 -18.29 5.46
CA SER A 217 -8.34 -18.73 5.47
C SER A 217 -9.34 -17.57 5.65
N GLY A 218 -8.88 -16.42 6.16
CA GLY A 218 -9.65 -15.18 6.23
C GLY A 218 -9.76 -14.45 4.89
N VAL A 219 -9.02 -14.86 3.86
CA VAL A 219 -9.12 -14.29 2.52
C VAL A 219 -10.18 -15.02 1.72
N LYS A 220 -11.28 -14.33 1.41
CA LYS A 220 -12.46 -14.89 0.74
C LYS A 220 -12.66 -14.23 -0.62
N ALA A 221 -13.13 -15.00 -1.59
CA ALA A 221 -13.57 -14.46 -2.86
C ALA A 221 -15.05 -14.10 -2.79
N GLY A 222 -15.43 -12.93 -3.29
CA GLY A 222 -16.80 -12.48 -3.32
C GLY A 222 -16.90 -10.99 -3.66
N ILE A 223 -18.13 -10.53 -3.88
CA ILE A 223 -18.42 -9.10 -3.92
C ILE A 223 -18.36 -8.65 -2.46
N GLY A 224 -17.46 -7.73 -2.12
CA GLY A 224 -17.53 -7.02 -0.85
C GLY A 224 -18.91 -6.37 -0.78
N TYR A 225 -19.80 -6.92 0.05
CA TYR A 225 -21.15 -6.38 0.21
C TYR A 225 -21.03 -4.96 0.80
N GLU A 226 -21.66 -4.00 0.12
CA GLU A 226 -22.01 -2.69 0.69
C GLU A 226 -23.04 -2.84 1.82
#